data_AF-E9H8E9-F1
#
_entry.id   AF-E9H8E9-F1
#
_cell.length_a   1.000
_cell.length_b   1.000
_cell.length_c   1.000
_cell.angle_alpha   90.00
_cell.angle_beta   90.00
_cell.angle_gamma   90.00
#
_symmetry.space_group_name_H-M   'P 1'
#
loop_
_entity.id
_entity.type
_entity.pdbx_description
1 polymer ?
#
loop_
_entity_poly.entity_id
_entity_poly.type
_entity_poly.pdbx_seq_one_letter_code
_entity_poly.pdbx_strand_id
1 'polypeptide(L)'
;MDRGSQVLEEEAMDEAILRLAALKSRRSTLRRQITMTNRQIESLINVRGSRRALRGCLRHVEELLLGSTRLHSEILAVEDNDAEAERQDSNHLGYITRSNELAVAAQVYLNSREGDAESVIGQNIIPNPAPVIDPVEAQRRERAHQEEVANALMRAEQAREQVDRAW
;
A
#
# COMPACT_ATOMS: atom_id res chain seq x y z
N MET A 1 -3.53 -1.88 -46.92
CA MET A 1 -3.29 -1.65 -45.48
C MET A 1 -4.49 -0.89 -44.96
N ASP A 2 -5.17 -1.47 -43.98
CA ASP A 2 -6.46 -1.00 -43.47
C ASP A 2 -6.26 0.15 -42.48
N ARG A 3 -6.86 1.32 -42.78
CA ARG A 3 -6.80 2.50 -41.91
C ARG A 3 -7.49 2.27 -40.56
N GLY A 4 -8.44 1.33 -40.49
CA GLY A 4 -9.10 0.97 -39.23
C GLY A 4 -8.16 0.29 -38.23
N SER A 5 -7.22 -0.53 -38.72
CA SER A 5 -6.25 -1.23 -37.87
C SER A 5 -5.22 -0.28 -37.26
N GLN A 6 -4.82 0.76 -37.98
CA GLN A 6 -3.84 1.74 -37.50
C GLN A 6 -4.38 2.64 -36.38
N VAL A 7 -5.66 3.03 -36.46
CA VAL A 7 -6.30 3.87 -35.43
C VAL A 7 -6.47 3.11 -34.12
N LEU A 8 -6.82 1.81 -34.18
CA LEU A 8 -6.96 0.98 -32.98
C LEU A 8 -5.62 0.71 -32.27
N GLU A 9 -4.53 0.60 -33.02
CA GLU A 9 -3.17 0.46 -32.46
C GLU A 9 -2.69 1.75 -31.79
N GLU A 10 -3.01 2.91 -32.36
CA GLU A 10 -2.67 4.22 -31.81
C GLU A 10 -3.43 4.51 -30.50
N GLU A 11 -4.74 4.24 -30.45
CA GLU A 11 -5.55 4.40 -29.23
C GLU A 11 -5.09 3.49 -28.09
N ALA A 12 -4.71 2.23 -28.41
CA ALA A 12 -4.20 1.28 -27.42
C ALA A 12 -2.83 1.69 -26.86
N MET A 13 -1.98 2.28 -27.70
CA MET A 13 -0.67 2.81 -27.29
C MET A 13 -0.84 4.01 -26.35
N ASP A 14 -1.74 4.93 -26.67
CA ASP A 14 -2.03 6.09 -25.82
C ASP A 14 -2.59 5.68 -24.45
N GLU A 15 -3.49 4.69 -24.41
CA GLU A 15 -4.00 4.13 -23.15
C GLU A 15 -2.87 3.51 -22.30
N ALA A 16 -1.96 2.77 -22.93
CA ALA A 16 -0.81 2.18 -22.24
C ALA A 16 0.12 3.24 -21.65
N ILE A 17 0.40 4.32 -22.40
CA ILE A 17 1.22 5.44 -21.94
C ILE A 17 0.56 6.13 -20.73
N LEU A 18 -0.74 6.42 -20.80
CA LEU A 18 -1.49 7.04 -19.71
C LEU A 18 -1.51 6.16 -18.46
N ARG A 19 -1.69 4.85 -18.63
CA ARG A 19 -1.65 3.90 -17.53
C ARG A 19 -0.27 3.85 -16.87
N LEU A 20 0.80 3.80 -17.65
CA LEU A 20 2.18 3.82 -17.14
C LEU A 20 2.46 5.12 -16.36
N ALA A 21 2.02 6.27 -16.88
CA ALA A 21 2.15 7.55 -16.20
C ALA A 21 1.41 7.56 -14.84
N ALA A 22 0.21 6.98 -14.77
CA ALA A 22 -0.54 6.86 -13.53
C ALA A 22 0.17 5.96 -12.50
N LEU A 23 0.74 4.83 -12.93
CA LEU A 23 1.54 3.95 -12.06
C LEU A 23 2.78 4.67 -11.53
N LYS A 24 3.52 5.39 -12.39
CA LYS A 24 4.68 6.21 -12.01
C LYS A 24 4.31 7.29 -10.99
N SER A 25 3.16 7.95 -11.16
CA SER A 25 2.64 8.94 -10.21
C SER A 25 2.32 8.33 -8.83
N ARG A 26 1.67 7.16 -8.83
CA ARG A 26 1.40 6.41 -7.58
C ARG A 26 2.69 5.98 -6.88
N ARG A 27 3.73 5.57 -7.64
CA ARG A 27 5.05 5.22 -7.09
C ARG A 27 5.70 6.41 -6.37
N SER A 28 5.65 7.59 -6.98
CA SER A 28 6.14 8.83 -6.35
C SER A 28 5.41 9.15 -5.05
N THR A 29 4.09 8.94 -5.02
CA THR A 29 3.27 9.15 -3.82
C THR A 29 3.65 8.18 -2.69
N LEU A 30 3.76 6.88 -2.99
CA LEU A 30 4.18 5.87 -2.01
C LEU A 30 5.58 6.14 -1.47
N ARG A 31 6.53 6.48 -2.34
CA ARG A 31 7.89 6.85 -1.93
C ARG A 31 7.92 8.05 -0.99
N ARG A 32 7.10 9.07 -1.26
CA ARG A 32 6.95 10.22 -0.35
C ARG A 32 6.41 9.78 1.01
N GLN A 33 5.41 8.91 1.05
CA GLN A 33 4.86 8.39 2.30
C GLN A 33 5.92 7.59 3.08
N ILE A 34 6.67 6.70 2.41
CA ILE A 34 7.80 5.96 3.03
C ILE A 34 8.82 6.92 3.64
N THR A 35 9.28 7.93 2.88
CA THR A 35 10.21 8.95 3.42
C THR A 35 9.65 9.63 4.65
N MET A 36 8.36 9.97 4.65
CA MET A 36 7.74 10.68 5.76
C MET A 36 7.58 9.83 7.00
N THR A 37 7.14 8.58 6.85
CA THR A 37 7.05 7.62 7.96
C THR A 37 8.43 7.30 8.53
N ASN A 38 9.45 7.16 7.68
CA ASN A 38 10.84 6.98 8.12
C ASN A 38 11.34 8.15 8.96
N ARG A 39 11.06 9.40 8.57
CA ARG A 39 11.39 10.58 9.39
C ARG A 39 10.63 10.60 10.71
N GLN A 40 9.38 10.14 10.75
CA GLN A 40 8.62 10.04 12.00
C GLN A 40 9.22 8.99 12.94
N ILE A 41 9.64 7.82 12.41
CA ILE A 41 10.34 6.79 13.17
C ILE A 41 11.61 7.37 13.80
N GLU A 42 12.45 8.01 12.99
CA GLU A 42 13.70 8.63 13.45
C GLU A 42 13.44 9.70 14.52
N SER A 43 12.43 10.56 14.32
CA SER A 43 12.03 11.56 15.31
C SER A 43 11.60 10.91 16.62
N LEU A 44 10.74 9.88 16.58
CA LEU A 44 10.27 9.16 17.77
C LEU A 44 11.41 8.51 18.55
N ILE A 45 12.42 7.95 17.87
CA ILE A 45 13.61 7.40 18.51
C ILE A 45 14.40 8.52 19.20
N ASN A 46 14.70 9.61 18.46
CA ASN A 46 15.56 10.69 18.94
C ASN A 46 14.98 11.45 20.14
N VAL A 47 13.67 11.70 20.16
CA VAL A 47 13.00 12.42 21.26
C VAL A 47 12.53 11.48 22.39
N ARG A 48 12.90 10.19 22.33
CA ARG A 48 12.40 9.12 23.21
C ARG A 48 10.86 9.10 23.32
N GLY A 49 10.19 9.23 22.17
CA GLY A 49 8.75 9.34 22.03
C GLY A 49 7.95 8.07 22.37
N SER A 50 6.68 8.04 21.96
CA SER A 50 5.76 6.95 22.28
C SER A 50 6.15 5.64 21.59
N ARG A 51 6.36 4.58 22.39
CA ARG A 51 6.61 3.21 21.92
C ARG A 51 5.45 2.65 21.08
N ARG A 52 4.20 2.98 21.46
CA ARG A 52 3.01 2.58 20.70
C ARG A 52 2.97 3.25 19.34
N ALA A 53 3.24 4.56 19.28
CA ALA A 53 3.31 5.29 18.02
C ALA A 53 4.42 4.73 17.12
N LEU A 54 5.60 4.46 17.69
CA LEU A 54 6.73 3.87 16.96
C LEU A 54 6.37 2.51 16.33
N ARG A 55 5.76 1.59 17.10
CA ARG A 55 5.27 0.32 16.56
C ARG A 55 4.23 0.50 15.45
N GLY A 56 3.37 1.51 15.57
CA GLY A 56 2.40 1.87 14.53
C GLY A 56 3.09 2.34 13.25
N CYS A 57 4.08 3.22 13.36
CA CYS A 57 4.86 3.69 12.22
C CYS A 57 5.66 2.56 11.55
N LEU A 58 6.21 1.62 12.33
CA LEU A 58 6.92 0.45 11.80
C LEU A 58 6.01 -0.44 10.94
N ARG A 59 4.83 -0.81 11.45
CA ARG A 59 3.84 -1.57 10.66
C ARG A 59 3.42 -0.81 9.40
N HIS A 60 3.21 0.50 9.53
CA HIS A 60 2.79 1.30 8.39
C HIS A 60 3.87 1.37 7.30
N VAL A 61 5.16 1.51 7.66
CA VAL A 61 6.22 1.52 6.64
C VAL A 61 6.38 0.16 5.98
N GLU A 62 6.17 -0.95 6.69
CA GLU A 62 6.14 -2.30 6.10
C GLU A 62 5.02 -2.44 5.06
N GLU A 63 3.81 -1.98 5.36
CA GLU A 63 2.68 -1.96 4.42
C GLU A 63 2.99 -1.11 3.18
N LEU A 64 3.59 0.07 3.38
CA LEU A 64 3.98 0.96 2.28
C LEU A 64 5.07 0.33 1.40
N LEU A 65 6.06 -0.35 2.00
CA LEU A 65 7.11 -1.05 1.25
C LEU A 65 6.54 -2.22 0.44
N LEU A 66 5.60 -2.97 1.01
CA LEU A 66 4.91 -4.04 0.28
C LEU A 66 4.13 -3.46 -0.91
N GLY A 67 3.38 -2.38 -0.70
CA GLY A 67 2.68 -1.67 -1.77
C GLY A 67 3.61 -1.12 -2.84
N SER A 68 4.75 -0.54 -2.43
CA SER A 68 5.78 -0.01 -3.34
C SER A 68 6.43 -1.13 -4.15
N THR A 69 6.74 -2.27 -3.55
CA THR A 69 7.33 -3.42 -4.25
C THR A 69 6.37 -3.99 -5.30
N ARG A 70 5.09 -4.17 -4.96
CA ARG A 70 4.07 -4.63 -5.93
C ARG A 70 3.96 -3.67 -7.11
N LEU A 71 3.84 -2.37 -6.84
CA LEU A 71 3.73 -1.35 -7.88
C LEU A 71 5.01 -1.25 -8.73
N HIS A 72 6.17 -1.45 -8.11
CA HIS A 72 7.45 -1.47 -8.81
C HIS A 72 7.51 -2.64 -9.80
N SER A 73 7.12 -3.85 -9.38
CA SER A 73 7.00 -5.00 -10.27
C SER A 73 5.99 -4.79 -11.39
N GLU A 74 4.84 -4.15 -11.12
CA GLU A 74 3.85 -3.79 -12.14
C GLU A 74 4.43 -2.84 -13.20
N ILE A 75 5.21 -1.83 -12.78
CA ILE A 75 5.86 -0.89 -13.71
C ILE A 75 6.94 -1.60 -14.53
N LEU A 76 7.76 -2.44 -13.91
CA LEU A 76 8.81 -3.20 -14.62
C LEU A 76 8.24 -4.15 -15.67
N ALA A 77 7.02 -4.67 -15.49
CA ALA A 77 6.39 -5.55 -16.47
C ALA A 77 5.95 -4.84 -17.76
N VAL A 78 5.86 -3.50 -17.75
CA VAL A 78 5.36 -2.70 -18.87
C VAL A 78 6.34 -1.62 -19.36
N GLU A 79 7.36 -1.28 -18.57
CA GLU A 79 8.43 -0.37 -18.96
C GLU A 79 9.42 -1.10 -19.89
N ASP A 80 9.68 -0.53 -21.06
CA ASP A 80 10.61 -1.08 -22.06
C ASP A 80 12.03 -0.49 -21.97
N ASN A 81 12.25 0.44 -21.02
CA ASN A 81 13.50 1.13 -20.83
C ASN A 81 14.33 0.50 -19.70
N ASP A 82 15.24 -0.41 -20.07
CA ASP A 82 16.13 -1.11 -19.13
C ASP A 82 16.98 -0.16 -18.26
N ALA A 83 17.49 0.93 -18.84
CA ALA A 83 18.30 1.89 -18.09
C ALA A 83 17.48 2.68 -17.06
N GLU A 84 16.18 2.92 -17.33
CA GLU A 84 15.24 3.43 -16.34
C GLU A 84 14.96 2.37 -15.26
N ALA A 85 14.69 1.13 -15.66
CA ALA A 85 14.42 0.02 -14.75
C ALA A 85 15.53 -0.16 -13.71
N GLU A 86 16.80 -0.27 -14.14
CA GLU A 86 17.95 -0.44 -13.24
C GLU A 86 18.11 0.72 -12.23
N ARG A 87 17.87 1.95 -12.69
CA ARG A 87 17.91 3.12 -11.82
C ARG A 87 16.78 3.09 -10.80
N GLN A 88 15.60 2.64 -11.19
CA GLN A 88 14.46 2.52 -10.30
C GLN A 88 14.61 1.37 -9.32
N ASP A 89 15.26 0.27 -9.71
CA ASP A 89 15.67 -0.82 -8.81
C ASP A 89 16.62 -0.31 -7.73
N SER A 90 17.67 0.42 -8.14
CA SER A 90 18.63 1.02 -7.21
C SER A 90 17.95 1.96 -6.21
N ASN A 91 17.03 2.80 -6.70
CA ASN A 91 16.24 3.69 -5.84
C ASN A 91 15.34 2.90 -4.88
N HIS A 92 14.64 1.86 -5.35
CA HIS A 92 13.75 1.03 -4.55
C HIS A 92 14.52 0.30 -3.44
N LEU A 93 15.67 -0.26 -3.76
CA LEU A 93 16.58 -0.87 -2.79
C LEU A 93 16.99 0.15 -1.71
N GLY A 94 17.26 1.40 -2.08
CA GLY A 94 17.57 2.46 -1.12
C GLY A 94 16.46 2.70 -0.08
N TYR A 95 15.19 2.66 -0.50
CA TYR A 95 14.06 2.79 0.43
C TYR A 95 13.94 1.59 1.37
N ILE A 96 14.14 0.37 0.85
CA ILE A 96 14.13 -0.86 1.65
C ILE A 96 15.25 -0.81 2.70
N THR A 97 16.48 -0.55 2.27
CA THR A 97 17.65 -0.47 3.15
C THR A 97 17.45 0.54 4.27
N ARG A 98 17.06 1.78 3.93
CA ARG A 98 16.83 2.82 4.95
C ARG A 98 15.74 2.44 5.95
N SER A 99 14.66 1.84 5.49
CA SER A 99 13.56 1.42 6.36
C SER A 99 13.97 0.28 7.29
N ASN A 100 14.79 -0.66 6.80
CA ASN A 100 15.34 -1.76 7.59
C ASN A 100 16.33 -1.25 8.65
N GLU A 101 17.22 -0.33 8.31
CA GLU A 101 18.11 0.33 9.28
C GLU A 101 17.32 0.99 10.41
N LEU A 102 16.25 1.71 10.07
CA LEU A 102 15.38 2.35 11.05
C LEU A 102 14.59 1.33 11.87
N ALA A 103 14.18 0.21 11.29
CA ALA A 103 13.53 -0.88 12.02
C ALA A 103 14.47 -1.49 13.07
N VAL A 104 15.74 -1.71 12.72
CA VAL A 104 16.77 -2.17 13.67
C VAL A 104 16.98 -1.15 14.78
N ALA A 105 17.15 0.14 14.44
CA ALA A 105 17.30 1.19 15.45
C ALA A 105 16.08 1.32 16.37
N ALA A 106 14.87 1.19 15.80
CA ALA A 106 13.62 1.19 16.55
C ALA A 106 13.53 -0.01 17.50
N GLN A 107 13.97 -1.19 17.09
CA GLN A 107 14.00 -2.37 17.95
C GLN A 107 14.97 -2.19 19.12
N VAL A 108 16.17 -1.66 18.87
CA VAL A 108 17.13 -1.30 19.93
C VAL A 108 16.49 -0.32 20.92
N TYR A 109 15.81 0.72 20.42
CA TYR A 109 15.10 1.68 21.25
C TYR A 109 13.99 1.01 22.09
N LEU A 110 13.16 0.17 21.48
CA LEU A 110 12.06 -0.52 22.18
C LEU A 110 12.58 -1.43 23.30
N ASN A 111 13.64 -2.20 23.02
CA ASN A 111 14.28 -3.09 23.99
C ASN A 111 14.94 -2.31 25.13
N SER A 112 15.56 -1.16 24.84
CA SER A 112 16.17 -0.30 25.88
C SER A 112 15.17 0.25 26.90
N ARG A 113 13.87 0.13 26.61
CA ARG A 113 12.75 0.62 27.43
C ARG A 113 11.82 -0.52 27.83
N GLU A 114 12.29 -1.75 27.75
CA GLU A 114 11.57 -2.92 28.24
C GLU A 114 11.45 -2.82 29.77
N GLY A 115 10.23 -2.89 30.29
CA GLY A 115 9.95 -2.66 31.73
C GLY A 115 9.51 -1.25 32.11
N ASP A 116 9.70 -0.24 31.24
CA ASP A 116 9.12 1.09 31.46
C ASP A 116 7.58 1.00 31.42
N ALA A 117 6.88 1.81 32.22
CA ALA A 117 5.44 2.02 32.05
C ALA A 117 5.14 2.52 30.62
N GLU A 118 4.03 2.08 30.02
CA GLU A 118 3.62 2.62 28.73
C GLU A 118 3.33 4.12 28.87
N SER A 119 3.93 4.93 27.99
CA SER A 119 3.74 6.38 28.00
C SER A 119 2.27 6.70 27.72
N VAL A 120 1.54 7.11 28.76
CA VAL A 120 0.17 7.63 28.68
C VAL A 120 0.27 9.11 28.33
N ILE A 121 0.55 9.43 27.07
CA ILE A 121 0.41 10.81 26.57
C ILE A 121 -0.71 10.82 25.54
N GLY A 122 -1.74 11.62 25.85
CA GLY A 122 -2.89 11.87 25.01
C GLY A 122 -2.46 12.21 23.59
N GLN A 123 -3.07 11.50 22.63
CA GLN A 123 -2.82 11.65 21.21
C GLN A 123 -3.05 13.11 20.78
N ASN A 124 -1.96 13.87 20.57
CA ASN A 124 -1.96 14.94 19.58
C ASN A 124 -1.58 14.33 18.23
N ILE A 125 -2.39 13.37 17.79
CA ILE A 125 -2.42 12.97 16.39
C ILE A 125 -3.13 14.13 15.70
N ILE A 126 -2.40 14.96 14.96
CA ILE A 126 -3.06 15.83 13.97
C ILE A 126 -3.74 14.85 13.00
N PRO A 127 -5.09 14.79 12.96
CA PRO A 127 -5.76 13.92 12.03
C PRO A 127 -5.40 14.41 10.63
N ASN A 128 -4.75 13.57 9.84
CA ASN A 128 -4.80 13.74 8.40
C ASN A 128 -6.30 13.70 8.05
N PRO A 129 -6.88 14.73 7.41
CA PRO A 129 -8.27 14.63 6.99
C PRO A 129 -8.38 13.41 6.08
N ALA A 130 -9.13 12.40 6.52
CA ALA A 130 -9.54 11.33 5.66
C ALA A 130 -10.19 11.97 4.41
N PRO A 131 -10.00 11.39 3.20
CA PRO A 131 -10.82 11.82 2.08
C PRO A 131 -12.27 11.76 2.54
N VAL A 132 -13.01 12.86 2.35
CA VAL A 132 -14.43 12.93 2.71
C VAL A 132 -15.14 11.88 1.86
N ILE A 133 -15.34 10.68 2.40
CA ILE A 133 -16.15 9.66 1.78
C ILE A 133 -17.58 10.15 1.96
N ASP A 134 -18.25 10.46 0.84
CA ASP A 134 -19.66 10.79 0.85
C ASP A 134 -20.39 9.66 1.61
N PRO A 135 -21.15 9.96 2.69
CA PRO A 135 -21.88 8.96 3.46
C PRO A 135 -22.81 8.10 2.58
N VAL A 136 -23.27 8.64 1.45
CA VAL A 136 -24.05 7.90 0.46
C VAL A 136 -23.21 6.84 -0.25
N GLU A 137 -21.95 7.15 -0.59
CA GLU A 137 -21.06 6.22 -1.27
C GLU A 137 -20.54 5.13 -0.32
N ALA A 138 -20.26 5.48 0.93
CA ALA A 138 -19.94 4.51 1.98
C ALA A 138 -21.09 3.50 2.18
N GLN A 139 -22.32 3.99 2.24
CA GLN A 139 -23.50 3.14 2.40
C GLN A 139 -23.75 2.26 1.17
N ARG A 140 -23.47 2.74 -0.04
CA ARG A 140 -23.55 1.93 -1.27
C ARG A 140 -22.52 0.80 -1.27
N ARG A 141 -21.27 1.08 -0.88
CA ARG A 141 -20.20 0.08 -0.82
C ARG A 141 -20.50 -0.99 0.22
N GLU A 142 -21.00 -0.59 1.38
CA GLU A 142 -21.42 -1.52 2.44
C GLU A 142 -22.55 -2.44 1.98
N ARG A 143 -23.57 -1.90 1.29
CA ARG A 143 -24.65 -2.72 0.72
C ARG A 143 -24.15 -3.71 -0.33
N ALA A 144 -23.29 -3.24 -1.24
CA ALA A 144 -22.70 -4.12 -2.26
C ALA A 144 -21.89 -5.26 -1.63
N HIS A 145 -21.13 -4.96 -0.57
CA HIS A 145 -20.38 -5.98 0.17
C HIS A 145 -21.30 -6.99 0.87
N GLN A 146 -22.37 -6.52 1.51
CA GLN A 146 -23.35 -7.39 2.16
C GLN A 146 -24.09 -8.30 1.16
N GLU A 147 -24.44 -7.77 -0.02
CA GLU A 147 -25.05 -8.56 -1.09
C GLU A 147 -24.10 -9.61 -1.65
N GLU A 148 -22.81 -9.27 -1.83
CA GLU A 148 -21.79 -10.22 -2.27
C GLU A 148 -21.59 -11.36 -1.27
N VAL A 149 -21.52 -11.04 0.03
CA VAL A 149 -21.41 -12.03 1.11
C VAL A 149 -22.64 -12.93 1.15
N ALA A 150 -23.84 -12.37 1.04
CA ALA A 150 -25.09 -13.15 1.01
C ALA A 150 -25.13 -14.09 -0.21
N ASN A 151 -24.72 -13.62 -1.37
CA ASN A 151 -24.65 -14.44 -2.58
C ASN A 151 -23.60 -15.55 -2.46
N ALA A 152 -22.44 -15.27 -1.86
CA ALA A 152 -21.41 -16.27 -1.63
C ALA A 152 -21.89 -17.37 -0.67
N LEU A 153 -22.60 -17.00 0.39
CA LEU A 153 -23.21 -17.95 1.34
C LEU A 153 -24.27 -18.84 0.68
N MET A 154 -25.15 -18.24 -0.14
CA MET A 154 -26.16 -19.00 -0.90
C MET A 154 -25.52 -20.01 -1.87
N ARG A 155 -24.44 -19.62 -2.58
CA ARG A 155 -23.72 -20.55 -3.46
C ARG A 155 -23.04 -21.67 -2.67
N ALA A 156 -22.46 -21.37 -1.52
CA ALA A 156 -21.84 -22.36 -0.66
C ALA A 156 -22.87 -23.38 -0.15
N GLU A 157 -24.06 -22.94 0.24
CA GLU A 157 -25.13 -23.83 0.70
C GLU A 157 -25.69 -24.70 -0.43
N GLN A 158 -25.92 -24.12 -1.62
CA GLN A 158 -26.33 -24.87 -2.81
C GLN A 158 -25.29 -25.92 -3.24
N ALA A 159 -24.00 -25.62 -3.09
CA ALA A 159 -22.94 -26.58 -3.38
C ALA A 159 -22.96 -27.75 -2.38
N ARG A 160 -23.26 -27.49 -1.10
CA ARG A 160 -23.42 -28.54 -0.08
C ARG A 160 -24.61 -29.45 -0.38
N GLU A 161 -25.77 -28.88 -0.71
CA GLU A 161 -26.97 -29.66 -1.06
C GLU A 161 -26.78 -30.50 -2.33
N GLN A 162 -26.02 -30.01 -3.32
CA GLN A 162 -25.70 -30.79 -4.52
C GLN A 162 -24.78 -31.97 -4.22
N VAL A 163 -23.82 -31.80 -3.31
CA VAL A 163 -22.96 -32.90 -2.84
C VAL A 163 -23.78 -33.94 -2.08
N ASP A 164 -24.69 -33.52 -1.20
CA ASP A 164 -25.54 -34.43 -0.43
C ASP A 164 -26.58 -35.19 -1.29
N ARG A 165 -26.96 -34.65 -2.47
CA ARG A 165 -27.81 -35.35 -3.45
C ARG A 165 -27.05 -36.27 -4.41
N ALA A 166 -25.73 -36.12 -4.51
CA ALA A 166 -24.87 -36.92 -5.39
C ALA A 166 -24.32 -38.19 -4.71
N TRP A 167 -24.66 -38.42 -3.45
CA TRP A 167 -24.43 -39.64 -2.66
C TRP A 167 -25.75 -40.38 -2.41
#